data_AF-A0ABD0YFR3-F1
#
_entry.id   AF-A0ABD0YFR3-F1
#
_cell.length_a   1.000
_cell.length_b   1.000
_cell.length_c   1.000
_cell.angle_alpha   90.00
_cell.angle_beta   90.00
_cell.angle_gamma   90.00
#
_symmetry.space_group_name_H-M   'P 1'
#
loop_
_entity.id
_entity.type
_entity.pdbx_description
1 polymer ?
#
loop_
_entity_poly.entity_id
_entity_poly.type
_entity_poly.pdbx_seq_one_letter_code
_entity_poly.pdbx_strand_id
1 'polypeptide(L)'
;ESRQPYTQDLLLNYLDNEELPPTFLSYWEQTFPQLFYSGCVIAQVRDLRYGLPGQTRHVLLKPHTQSLINDINLLTIEDFHNWTTEEKVGLECALVNSVQGPLCLDPSPYAGLRRFHAHRTQHTFNTIPLKTIVNKQSQVIH
;
A
#
# COMPACT_ATOMS: atom_id res chain seq x y z
N GLU A 1 -4.67 -0.09 -24.40
CA GLU A 1 -5.19 0.12 -23.04
C GLU A 1 -6.34 -0.85 -22.82
N SER A 2 -6.06 -2.01 -22.22
CA SER A 2 -7.06 -3.06 -21.98
C SER A 2 -7.86 -2.71 -20.73
N ARG A 3 -9.13 -2.35 -20.88
CA ARG A 3 -10.07 -2.18 -19.75
C ARG A 3 -10.27 -3.54 -19.08
N GLN A 4 -9.69 -3.72 -17.90
CA GLN A 4 -9.96 -4.89 -17.09
C GLN A 4 -11.27 -4.66 -16.32
N PRO A 5 -12.18 -5.66 -16.29
CA PRO A 5 -13.40 -5.58 -15.50
C PRO A 5 -13.05 -5.47 -14.00
N TYR A 6 -13.93 -4.85 -13.22
CA TYR A 6 -13.80 -4.68 -11.75
C TYR A 6 -13.72 -5.99 -10.95
N THR A 7 -13.62 -7.14 -11.60
CA THR A 7 -13.60 -8.46 -10.98
C THR A 7 -12.42 -8.70 -10.04
N GLN A 8 -11.36 -7.88 -10.11
CA GLN A 8 -10.20 -7.97 -9.21
C GLN A 8 -10.25 -6.88 -8.13
N ASP A 9 -11.18 -7.04 -7.17
CA ASP A 9 -11.22 -6.23 -5.95
C ASP A 9 -9.89 -6.28 -5.17
N LEU A 10 -9.11 -7.34 -5.35
CA LEU A 10 -7.82 -7.56 -4.67
C LEU A 10 -6.86 -6.37 -4.85
N LEU A 11 -6.68 -5.88 -6.08
CA LEU A 11 -5.76 -4.77 -6.35
C LEU A 11 -6.28 -3.46 -5.73
N LEU A 12 -7.59 -3.24 -5.81
CA LEU A 12 -8.22 -2.03 -5.27
C LEU A 12 -8.14 -2.02 -3.73
N ASN A 13 -8.25 -3.19 -3.09
CA ASN A 13 -8.05 -3.34 -1.66
C ASN A 13 -6.60 -3.01 -1.23
N TYR A 14 -5.60 -3.47 -1.99
CA TYR A 14 -4.20 -3.10 -1.72
C TYR A 14 -3.95 -1.59 -1.89
N LEU A 15 -4.57 -0.98 -2.90
CA LEU A 15 -4.51 0.46 -3.13
C LEU A 15 -5.18 1.25 -1.99
N ASP A 16 -6.33 0.79 -1.51
CA ASP A 16 -7.05 1.39 -0.37
C ASP A 16 -6.26 1.24 0.94
N ASN A 17 -5.54 0.13 1.11
CA ASN A 17 -4.69 -0.13 2.27
C ASN A 17 -3.30 0.54 2.19
N GLU A 18 -2.96 1.20 1.08
CA GLU A 18 -1.63 1.78 0.81
C GLU A 18 -0.50 0.72 0.86
N GLU A 19 -0.80 -0.51 0.48
CA GLU A 19 0.13 -1.65 0.51
C GLU A 19 0.54 -2.11 -0.89
N LEU A 20 1.78 -2.55 -1.04
CA LEU A 20 2.28 -3.15 -2.26
C LEU A 20 1.70 -4.56 -2.46
N PRO A 21 1.07 -4.87 -3.60
CA PRO A 21 0.60 -6.22 -3.90
C PRO A 21 1.79 -7.17 -4.14
N PRO A 22 1.97 -8.23 -3.33
CA PRO A 22 3.12 -9.14 -3.46
C PRO A 22 3.07 -9.93 -4.78
N THR A 23 1.87 -10.13 -5.36
CA THR A 23 1.68 -10.87 -6.62
C THR A 23 2.35 -10.22 -7.82
N PHE A 24 2.49 -8.89 -7.83
CA PHE A 24 3.06 -8.14 -8.95
C PHE A 24 4.47 -7.63 -8.66
N LEU A 25 4.89 -7.65 -7.40
CA LEU A 25 6.16 -7.09 -6.95
C LEU A 25 7.35 -7.72 -7.70
N SER A 26 7.41 -9.05 -7.78
CA SER A 26 8.50 -9.78 -8.46
C SER A 26 8.60 -9.43 -9.95
N TYR A 27 7.46 -9.24 -10.61
CA TYR A 27 7.42 -8.82 -12.02
C TYR A 27 7.87 -7.37 -12.19
N TRP A 28 7.47 -6.47 -11.29
CA TRP A 28 7.86 -5.06 -11.32
C TRP A 28 9.34 -4.87 -11.06
N GLU A 29 9.93 -5.63 -10.13
CA GLU A 29 11.37 -5.59 -9.86
C GLU A 29 12.20 -5.97 -11.08
N GLN A 30 11.78 -7.00 -11.82
CA GLN A 30 12.48 -7.45 -13.03
C GLN A 30 12.29 -6.50 -14.23
N THR A 31 11.08 -5.95 -14.39
CA THR A 31 10.71 -5.21 -15.61
C THR A 31 10.92 -3.70 -15.46
N PHE A 32 10.70 -3.15 -14.26
CA PHE A 32 10.69 -1.72 -13.98
C PHE A 32 11.42 -1.37 -12.67
N PRO A 33 12.73 -1.61 -12.56
CA PRO A 33 13.48 -1.32 -11.33
C PRO A 33 13.45 0.16 -10.92
N GLN A 34 13.33 1.07 -11.91
CA GLN A 34 13.21 2.52 -11.71
C GLN A 34 11.87 2.99 -11.11
N LEU A 35 10.91 2.08 -10.93
CA LEU A 35 9.60 2.39 -10.35
C LEU A 35 9.66 2.55 -8.83
N PHE A 36 10.65 1.92 -8.19
CA PHE A 36 10.79 1.87 -6.74
C PHE A 36 11.53 3.08 -6.19
N TYR A 37 10.90 3.79 -5.27
CA TYR A 37 11.47 4.90 -4.50
C TYR A 37 11.61 4.44 -3.05
N SER A 38 12.82 4.08 -2.63
CA SER A 38 13.09 3.55 -1.28
C SER A 38 12.19 2.35 -0.93
N GLY A 39 11.98 1.44 -1.89
CA GLY A 39 11.11 0.27 -1.72
C GLY A 39 9.60 0.55 -1.78
N CYS A 40 9.19 1.80 -2.03
CA CYS A 40 7.79 2.19 -2.20
C CYS A 40 7.46 2.50 -3.67
N VAL A 41 6.19 2.38 -4.06
CA VAL A 41 5.70 2.74 -5.41
C VAL A 41 4.65 3.83 -5.30
N ILE A 42 4.70 4.82 -6.19
CA ILE A 42 3.71 5.89 -6.25
C ILE A 42 2.66 5.53 -7.31
N ALA A 43 1.43 5.28 -6.88
CA ALA A 43 0.29 5.05 -7.77
C ALA A 43 -0.46 6.37 -8.01
N GLN A 44 -0.69 6.70 -9.28
CA GLN A 44 -1.56 7.82 -9.67
C GLN A 44 -2.95 7.29 -10.02
N VAL A 45 -3.96 7.71 -9.27
CA VAL A 45 -5.37 7.37 -9.47
C VAL A 45 -6.06 8.60 -10.06
N ARG A 46 -6.74 8.45 -11.18
CA ARG A 46 -7.50 9.53 -11.82
C ARG A 46 -8.99 9.22 -11.77
N ASP A 47 -9.77 10.10 -11.16
CA ASP A 47 -11.23 10.03 -11.18
C ASP A 47 -11.80 10.81 -12.36
N LEU A 48 -12.27 10.08 -13.37
CA LEU A 48 -12.82 10.66 -14.59
C LEU A 48 -14.27 11.17 -14.43
N ARG A 49 -14.91 10.96 -13.27
CA ARG A 49 -16.27 11.48 -13.00
C ARG A 49 -16.31 13.01 -12.98
N TYR A 50 -15.19 13.67 -12.69
CA TYR A 50 -15.09 15.14 -12.56
C TYR A 50 -14.66 15.85 -13.86
N GLY A 51 -14.72 15.18 -15.02
CA GLY A 51 -14.35 15.75 -16.32
C GLY A 51 -12.88 15.52 -16.67
N LEU A 52 -12.37 16.24 -17.69
CA LEU A 52 -10.97 16.21 -18.11
C LEU A 52 -10.32 17.57 -17.82
N PRO A 53 -9.19 17.65 -17.09
CA PRO A 53 -8.45 16.55 -16.46
C PRO A 53 -9.07 16.19 -15.11
N GLY A 54 -9.57 14.97 -14.97
CA GLY A 54 -10.28 14.51 -13.76
C GLY A 54 -9.45 14.65 -12.48
N GLN A 55 -10.10 14.53 -11.32
CA GLN A 55 -9.43 14.68 -10.04
C GLN A 55 -8.35 13.61 -9.88
N THR A 56 -7.10 14.03 -9.71
CA THR A 56 -5.96 13.14 -9.61
C THR A 56 -5.53 12.99 -8.15
N ARG A 57 -5.45 11.75 -7.67
CA ARG A 57 -4.96 11.38 -6.35
C ARG A 57 -3.67 10.58 -6.49
N HIS A 58 -2.67 10.93 -5.71
CA HIS A 58 -1.43 10.16 -5.60
C HIS A 58 -1.47 9.34 -4.31
N VAL A 59 -1.18 8.05 -4.40
CA VAL A 59 -1.14 7.11 -3.28
C VAL A 59 0.25 6.50 -3.23
N LEU A 60 0.87 6.50 -2.04
CA LEU A 60 2.15 5.85 -1.81
C LEU A 60 1.91 4.44 -1.32
N LEU A 61 2.22 3.45 -2.15
CA LEU A 61 2.17 2.03 -1.80
C LEU A 61 3.46 1.66 -1.07
N LYS A 62 3.32 1.19 0.17
CA LYS A 62 4.44 0.83 1.04
C LYS A 62 4.69 -0.67 1.03
N PRO A 63 5.94 -1.11 1.23
CA PRO A 63 6.25 -2.51 1.41
C PRO A 63 5.59 -3.05 2.68
N HIS A 64 5.06 -4.26 2.58
CA HIS A 64 4.36 -4.92 3.69
C HIS A 64 5.36 -5.58 4.65
N THR A 65 5.06 -5.63 5.95
CA THR A 65 5.96 -6.18 6.97
C THR A 65 6.34 -7.64 6.71
N GLN A 66 5.45 -8.45 6.12
CA GLN A 66 5.80 -9.82 5.74
C GLN A 66 6.81 -9.88 4.59
N SER A 67 6.85 -8.87 3.70
CA SER A 67 7.90 -8.77 2.68
C SER A 67 9.26 -8.62 3.34
N LEU A 68 9.37 -7.74 4.34
CA LEU A 68 10.62 -7.54 5.08
C LEU A 68 11.10 -8.84 5.75
N ILE A 69 10.18 -9.59 6.36
CA ILE A 69 10.51 -10.89 6.98
C ILE A 69 11.00 -11.88 5.93
N ASN A 70 10.37 -11.92 4.75
CA ASN A 70 10.80 -12.76 3.65
C ASN A 70 12.20 -12.38 3.17
N ASP A 71 12.47 -11.09 2.98
CA ASP A 71 13.77 -10.58 2.51
C ASP A 71 14.88 -10.92 3.50
N ILE A 72 14.61 -10.78 4.80
CA ILE A 72 15.54 -11.15 5.87
C ILE A 72 15.81 -12.64 5.88
N ASN A 73 14.77 -13.48 5.71
CA ASN A 73 14.96 -14.92 5.62
C ASN A 73 15.82 -15.31 4.42
N LEU A 74 15.61 -14.68 3.25
CA LEU A 74 16.43 -14.92 2.07
C LEU A 74 17.91 -14.57 2.34
N LEU A 75 18.19 -13.39 2.91
CA LEU A 75 19.55 -12.98 3.27
C LEU A 75 20.21 -13.96 4.25
N THR A 76 19.48 -14.42 5.28
CA THR A 76 20.02 -15.35 6.27
C THR A 76 20.25 -16.78 5.75
N ILE A 77 19.57 -17.17 4.66
CA ILE A 77 19.71 -18.50 4.04
C ILE A 77 20.81 -18.47 2.97
N GLU A 78 20.96 -17.36 2.24
CA GLU A 78 21.98 -17.20 1.20
C GLU A 78 23.39 -17.05 1.78
N ASP A 79 23.52 -16.44 2.97
CA ASP A 79 24.80 -16.36 3.67
C ASP A 79 25.17 -17.73 4.27
N PHE A 80 26.31 -18.30 3.85
CA PHE A 80 26.94 -19.47 4.51
C PHE A 80 27.41 -19.20 5.97
N HIS A 81 27.01 -18.06 6.52
CA HIS A 81 27.28 -17.64 7.89
C HIS A 81 26.20 -18.20 8.81
N ASN A 82 26.59 -18.82 9.92
CA ASN A 82 25.63 -19.27 10.93
C ASN A 82 25.17 -18.07 11.76
N TRP A 83 24.18 -17.35 11.25
CA TRP A 83 23.54 -16.23 11.95
C TRP A 83 23.00 -16.71 13.32
N THR A 84 23.37 -16.01 14.38
CA THR A 84 22.74 -16.22 15.68
C THR A 84 21.34 -15.61 15.71
N THR A 85 20.48 -16.09 16.61
CA THR A 85 19.12 -15.55 16.76
C THR A 85 19.13 -14.07 17.13
N GLU A 86 20.12 -13.63 17.91
CA GLU A 86 20.25 -12.23 18.34
C GLU A 86 20.65 -11.31 17.18
N GLU A 87 21.56 -11.74 16.31
CA GLU A 87 21.96 -10.99 15.11
C GLU A 87 20.81 -10.84 14.13
N LYS A 88 20.01 -11.90 13.95
CA LYS A 88 18.80 -11.85 13.13
C LYS A 88 17.80 -10.82 13.66
N VAL A 89 17.52 -10.84 14.97
CA VAL A 89 16.64 -9.86 15.61
C VAL A 89 17.20 -8.44 15.48
N GLY A 90 18.51 -8.26 15.66
CA GLY A 90 19.17 -6.97 15.47
C GLY A 90 18.98 -6.40 14.06
N LEU A 91 19.13 -7.26 13.04
CA LEU A 91 18.91 -6.89 11.64
C LEU A 91 17.44 -6.57 11.36
N GLU A 92 16.50 -7.40 11.86
CA GLU A 92 15.05 -7.14 11.78
C GLU A 92 14.70 -5.78 12.39
N CYS A 93 15.18 -5.49 13.59
CA CYS A 93 14.94 -4.21 14.25
C CYS A 93 15.50 -3.02 13.46
N ALA A 94 16.74 -3.13 12.95
CA ALA A 94 17.36 -2.06 12.17
C ALA A 94 16.57 -1.77 10.89
N LEU A 95 16.11 -2.81 10.20
CA LEU A 95 15.38 -2.70 8.95
C LEU A 95 13.95 -2.19 9.16
N VAL A 96 13.25 -2.69 10.18
CA VAL A 96 11.93 -2.15 10.57
C VAL A 96 12.04 -0.67 10.94
N ASN A 97 13.08 -0.29 11.69
CA ASN A 97 13.27 1.09 12.11
C ASN A 97 13.59 2.05 10.95
N SER A 98 14.24 1.56 9.89
CA SER A 98 14.55 2.37 8.71
C SER A 98 13.36 2.52 7.77
N VAL A 99 12.50 1.50 7.68
CA VAL A 99 11.32 1.47 6.80
C VAL A 99 10.10 2.14 7.44
N GLN A 100 9.97 2.10 8.77
CA GLN A 100 8.80 2.65 9.45
C GLN A 100 8.69 4.17 9.25
N GLY A 101 7.46 4.64 9.03
CA GLY A 101 7.15 6.07 9.02
C GLY A 101 7.24 6.71 10.41
N PRO A 102 7.10 8.04 10.51
CA PRO A 102 7.13 8.75 11.78
C PRO A 102 6.03 8.23 12.72
N LEU A 103 6.45 7.65 13.84
CA LEU A 103 5.55 7.18 14.88
C LEU A 103 5.03 8.36 15.69
N CYS A 104 3.71 8.40 15.89
CA CYS A 104 3.11 9.34 16.84
C CYS A 104 3.17 8.74 18.24
N LEU A 105 4.20 9.10 19.01
CA LEU A 105 4.37 8.70 20.41
C LEU A 105 3.75 9.71 21.40
N ASP A 106 3.01 10.70 20.88
CA ASP A 106 2.34 11.71 21.71
C ASP A 106 1.18 11.08 22.51
N PRO A 107 1.20 11.14 23.85
CA PRO A 107 0.12 10.61 24.69
C PRO A 107 -1.15 11.48 24.62
N SER A 108 -1.15 12.62 23.92
CA SER A 108 -2.31 13.50 23.85
C SER A 108 -3.49 12.88 23.09
N PRO A 109 -4.74 13.05 23.58
CA PRO A 109 -5.93 12.56 22.88
C PRO A 109 -6.18 13.31 21.56
N TYR A 110 -5.61 14.51 21.41
CA TYR A 110 -5.73 15.33 20.20
C TYR A 110 -5.03 14.71 18.99
N ALA A 111 -3.93 13.99 19.18
CA ALA A 111 -3.28 13.25 18.10
C ALA A 111 -4.23 12.20 17.49
N GLY A 112 -4.93 11.45 18.35
CA GLY A 112 -5.96 10.49 17.93
C GLY A 112 -7.13 11.15 17.19
N LEU A 113 -7.61 12.29 17.69
CA LEU A 113 -8.70 13.03 17.05
C LEU A 113 -8.32 13.54 15.66
N ARG A 114 -7.11 14.09 15.48
CA ARG A 114 -6.59 14.50 14.16
C ARG A 114 -6.53 13.32 13.19
N ARG A 115 -6.02 12.17 13.64
CA ARG A 115 -5.98 10.93 12.84
C ARG A 115 -7.39 10.50 12.43
N PHE A 116 -8.34 10.51 13.36
CA PHE A 116 -9.73 10.16 13.10
C PHE A 116 -10.39 11.06 12.05
N HIS A 117 -10.20 12.38 12.17
CA HIS A 117 -10.72 13.33 11.18
C HIS A 117 -10.09 13.12 9.81
N ALA A 118 -8.77 12.98 9.73
CA ALA A 118 -8.07 12.71 8.47
C ALA A 118 -8.61 11.44 7.79
N HIS A 119 -8.72 10.34 8.54
CA HIS A 119 -9.29 9.09 8.04
C HIS A 119 -10.72 9.28 7.53
N ARG A 120 -11.60 9.95 8.30
CA ARG A 120 -12.98 10.22 7.88
C ARG A 120 -13.04 11.08 6.62
N THR A 121 -12.15 12.06 6.46
CA THR A 121 -12.08 12.90 5.25
C THR A 121 -11.66 12.11 4.02
N GLN A 122 -10.74 11.15 4.16
CA GLN A 122 -10.34 10.27 3.05
C GLN A 122 -11.43 9.28 2.65
N HIS A 123 -12.22 8.81 3.62
CA HIS A 123 -13.28 7.84 3.41
C HIS A 123 -14.70 8.45 3.38
N THR A 124 -14.83 9.75 3.13
CA THR A 124 -16.15 10.42 3.21
C THR A 124 -17.14 9.84 2.20
N PHE A 125 -16.66 9.41 1.05
CA PHE A 125 -17.47 8.78 -0.01
C PHE A 125 -17.48 7.24 0.06
N ASN A 126 -16.75 6.65 1.01
CA ASN A 126 -16.60 5.19 1.17
C ASN A 126 -17.73 4.60 2.03
N THR A 127 -18.98 4.95 1.75
CA THR A 127 -20.14 4.47 2.53
C THR A 127 -20.79 3.27 1.84
N ILE A 128 -21.31 2.33 2.62
CA ILE A 128 -22.07 1.16 2.12
C ILE A 128 -23.17 1.57 1.12
N PRO A 129 -24.04 2.56 1.40
CA PRO A 129 -25.07 2.96 0.43
C PRO A 129 -24.49 3.49 -0.89
N LEU A 130 -23.38 4.25 -0.85
CA LEU A 130 -22.73 4.72 -2.08
C LEU A 130 -22.10 3.57 -2.86
N LYS A 131 -21.46 2.59 -2.19
CA LYS A 131 -20.92 1.39 -2.85
C LYS A 131 -22.01 0.60 -3.56
N THR A 132 -23.16 0.39 -2.91
CA THR A 132 -24.29 -0.34 -3.50
C THR A 132 -24.84 0.38 -4.74
N ILE A 133 -24.94 1.72 -4.71
CA ILE A 133 -25.39 2.51 -5.86
C ILE A 133 -24.38 2.45 -7.01
N VAL A 134 -23.08 2.61 -6.72
CA VAL A 134 -22.02 2.53 -7.72
C VAL A 134 -21.99 1.15 -8.38
N ASN A 135 -22.08 0.08 -7.60
CA ASN A 135 -22.13 -1.29 -8.13
C ASN A 135 -23.38 -1.54 -8.97
N LYS A 136 -24.52 -0.97 -8.57
CA LYS A 136 -25.75 -1.04 -9.36
C LYS A 136 -25.61 -0.28 -10.68
N GLN A 137 -25.00 0.89 -10.68
CA GLN A 137 -24.83 1.72 -11.89
C GLN A 137 -23.76 1.19 -12.83
N SER A 138 -22.67 0.60 -12.32
CA SER A 138 -21.63 0.00 -13.15
C SER A 138 -22.13 -1.22 -13.93
N GLN A 139 -23.13 -1.93 -13.40
CA GLN A 139 -23.80 -3.04 -14.11
C GLN A 139 -24.76 -2.60 -15.22
N VAL A 140 -25.17 -1.32 -15.28
CA VAL A 140 -26.09 -0.80 -16.33
C VAL A 140 -25.33 -0.31 -17.57
N ILE A 141 -24.00 -0.15 -17.49
CA ILE A 141 -23.18 0.35 -18.61
C ILE A 141 -22.63 -0.80 -19.49
N HIS A 142 -23.19 -2.01 -19.35
CA HIS A 142 -22.93 -3.13 -20.25
C HIS A 142 -23.98 -3.25 -21.35
#